data_AF-D5URM8-F1
#
_entry.id   AF-D5URM8-F1
#
_cell.length_a   1.000
_cell.length_b   1.000
_cell.length_c   1.000
_cell.angle_alpha   90.00
_cell.angle_beta   90.00
_cell.angle_gamma   90.00
#
_symmetry.space_group_name_H-M   'P 1'
#
loop_
_entity.id
_entity.type
_entity.pdbx_description
1 polymer ?
#
loop_
_entity_poly.entity_id
_entity_poly.type
_entity_poly.pdbx_seq_one_letter_code
_entity_poly.pdbx_strand_id
1 'polypeptide(L)' 'MTTVEARGVDQALAGMEAGHLMAGMPLTDTAEAMVRRIATGESTVEQEVEAARRRALARMDPQQRKPPHSP' A
#
# COMPACT_ATOMS: atom_id res chain seq x y z
N MET A 1 -1.64 25.74 -7.25
CA MET A 1 -2.41 24.61 -6.69
C MET A 1 -1.43 23.81 -5.86
N THR A 2 -1.40 23.95 -4.53
CA THR A 2 -0.22 23.38 -3.81
C THR A 2 -0.43 23.04 -2.34
N THR A 3 -1.40 23.64 -1.64
CA THR A 3 -1.60 23.40 -0.19
C THR A 3 -2.91 22.70 0.15
N VAL A 4 -3.95 22.86 -0.67
CA VAL A 4 -5.27 22.24 -0.43
C VAL A 4 -5.22 20.74 -0.71
N GLU A 5 -4.52 20.30 -1.76
CA GLU A 5 -4.40 18.89 -2.11
C GLU A 5 -3.55 18.12 -1.10
N ALA A 6 -2.40 18.66 -0.69
CA ALA A 6 -1.55 18.04 0.34
C ALA A 6 -2.30 17.83 1.67
N ARG A 7 -3.06 18.84 2.13
CA ARG A 7 -3.90 18.70 3.34
C ARG A 7 -4.99 17.64 3.19
N GLY A 8 -5.55 17.47 1.99
CA GLY A 8 -6.53 16.42 1.70
C GLY A 8 -5.93 15.02 1.80
N VAL A 9 -4.68 14.84 1.36
CA VAL A 9 -3.96 13.56 1.43
C VAL A 9 -3.68 13.16 2.86
N ASP A 10 -3.13 14.07 3.67
CA ASP A 10 -2.79 13.77 5.06
C ASP A 10 -4.07 13.48 5.88
N GLN A 11 -5.18 14.17 5.59
CA GLN A 11 -6.47 13.89 6.22
C GLN A 11 -7.05 12.52 5.80
N ALA A 12 -6.90 12.14 4.53
CA ALA A 12 -7.30 10.81 4.04
C ALA A 12 -6.47 9.70 4.69
N LEU A 13 -5.16 9.91 4.86
CA LEU A 13 -4.26 8.98 5.56
C LEU A 13 -4.66 8.81 7.03
N ALA A 14 -4.92 9.91 7.75
CA ALA A 14 -5.36 9.87 9.14
C ALA A 14 -6.68 9.10 9.31
N GLY A 15 -7.64 9.28 8.39
CA GLY A 15 -8.89 8.52 8.39
C GLY A 15 -8.67 7.02 8.14
N MET A 16 -7.78 6.68 7.21
CA MET A 16 -7.41 5.29 6.92
C MET A 16 -6.73 4.62 8.11
N GLU A 17 -5.79 5.31 8.74
CA GLU A 17 -5.07 4.84 9.93
C GLU A 17 -6.04 4.58 11.08
N ALA A 18 -6.96 5.50 11.36
CA ALA A 18 -7.97 5.32 12.39
C ALA A 18 -8.83 4.06 12.14
N GLY A 19 -9.29 3.84 10.90
CA GLY A 19 -10.06 2.64 10.55
C GLY A 19 -9.25 1.34 10.71
N HIS A 20 -7.97 1.38 10.36
CA HIS A 20 -7.03 0.26 10.50
C HIS A 20 -6.77 -0.08 11.97
N LEU A 21 -6.50 0.92 12.80
CA LEU A 21 -6.36 0.77 14.25
C LEU A 21 -7.63 0.22 14.90
N MET A 22 -8.80 0.71 14.51
CA MET A 22 -10.09 0.18 14.97
C MET A 22 -10.30 -1.29 14.58
N ALA A 23 -9.79 -1.71 13.43
CA ALA A 23 -9.83 -3.10 12.97
C ALA A 23 -8.72 -3.98 13.60
N GLY A 24 -7.87 -3.44 14.48
CA GLY A 24 -6.73 -4.15 15.05
C GLY A 24 -5.63 -4.48 14.04
N MET A 25 -5.62 -3.82 12.89
CA MET A 25 -4.67 -4.05 11.80
C MET A 25 -3.97 -2.74 11.48
N PRO A 26 -2.73 -2.50 11.93
CA PRO A 26 -2.04 -1.24 11.68
C PRO A 26 -1.91 -0.96 10.18
N LEU A 27 -2.03 0.32 9.81
CA LEU A 27 -1.76 0.76 8.45
C LEU A 27 -0.29 0.49 8.12
N THR A 28 -0.02 -0.04 6.92
CA THR A 28 1.36 -0.33 6.50
C THR A 28 1.98 0.85 5.77
N ASP A 29 3.30 1.03 5.90
CA ASP A 29 4.06 2.05 5.14
C ASP A 29 3.85 1.92 3.62
N THR A 30 3.59 0.69 3.16
CA THR A 30 3.25 0.43 1.75
C THR A 30 1.93 1.08 1.37
N ALA A 31 0.91 1.02 2.24
CA ALA A 31 -0.38 1.66 2.01
C ALA A 31 -0.28 3.18 2.00
N GLU A 32 0.50 3.77 2.92
CA GLU A 32 0.73 5.21 2.93
C GLU A 32 1.40 5.69 1.63
N ALA A 33 2.45 4.99 1.19
CA ALA A 33 3.17 5.34 -0.03
C ALA A 33 2.29 5.24 -1.29
N MET A 34 1.35 4.29 -1.35
CA MET A 34 0.38 4.18 -2.46
C MET A 34 -0.52 5.42 -2.55
N VAL A 35 -1.07 5.85 -1.43
CA VAL A 35 -1.96 7.01 -1.35
C VAL A 35 -1.22 8.29 -1.78
N ARG A 36 0.03 8.46 -1.35
CA ARG A 36 0.85 9.61 -1.74
C ARG A 36 1.12 9.62 -3.26
N ARG A 37 1.49 8.49 -3.87
CA ARG A 37 1.72 8.40 -5.33
C ARG A 37 0.47 8.67 -6.16
N ILE A 38 -0.69 8.19 -5.70
CA ILE A 38 -1.97 8.48 -6.37
C ILE A 38 -2.28 9.98 -6.31
N ALA A 39 -2.08 10.58 -5.15
CA ALA A 39 -2.37 12.00 -4.96
C ALA A 39 -1.43 12.94 -5.73
N THR A 40 -0.17 12.54 -5.96
CA THR A 40 0.78 13.30 -6.79
C THR A 40 0.64 13.01 -8.28
N GLY A 41 -0.23 12.08 -8.67
CA GLY A 41 -0.42 11.65 -10.06
C GLY A 41 0.72 10.76 -10.60
N GLU A 42 1.63 10.30 -9.74
CA GLU A 42 2.69 9.37 -10.10
C GLU A 42 2.15 7.96 -10.42
N SER A 43 0.96 7.63 -9.91
CA SER A 43 0.26 6.38 -10.19
C SER A 43 -1.26 6.58 -10.20
N THR A 44 -1.99 5.64 -10.77
CA THR A 44 -3.46 5.54 -10.62
C THR A 44 -3.84 4.49 -9.57
N VAL A 45 -5.10 4.53 -9.14
CA VAL A 45 -5.67 3.51 -8.23
C VAL A 45 -5.56 2.12 -8.86
N GLU A 46 -5.89 1.98 -10.14
CA GLU A 46 -5.83 0.71 -10.87
C GLU A 46 -4.42 0.13 -10.89
N GLN A 47 -3.42 0.97 -11.13
CA GLN A 47 -2.01 0.58 -11.13
C GLN A 47 -1.56 0.06 -9.76
N GLU A 48 -1.95 0.74 -8.68
CA GLU A 48 -1.61 0.31 -7.32
C GLU A 48 -2.36 -0.94 -6.89
N VAL A 49 -3.63 -1.10 -7.28
CA VAL A 49 -4.40 -2.33 -7.04
C VAL A 49 -3.76 -3.52 -7.75
N GLU A 50 -3.39 -3.37 -9.02
CA GLU A 50 -2.72 -4.42 -9.77
C GLU A 50 -1.32 -4.75 -9.19
N ALA A 51 -0.58 -3.74 -8.73
CA ALA A 51 0.68 -3.94 -8.01
C ALA A 51 0.48 -4.68 -6.67
N ALA A 52 -0.52 -4.30 -5.89
CA ALA A 52 -0.88 -4.98 -4.64
C ALA A 52 -1.27 -6.44 -4.88
N ARG A 53 -2.06 -6.70 -5.93
CA ARG A 53 -2.44 -8.05 -6.34
C ARG A 53 -1.23 -8.89 -6.73
N ARG A 54 -0.32 -8.36 -7.55
CA ARG A 54 0.93 -9.04 -7.92
C ARG A 54 1.80 -9.34 -6.69
N ARG A 55 1.93 -8.40 -5.74
CA ARG A 55 2.64 -8.62 -4.47
C ARG A 55 1.99 -9.69 -3.60
N ALA A 56 0.67 -9.77 -3.58
CA ALA A 56 -0.05 -10.81 -2.84
C ALA A 56 0.20 -12.20 -3.47
N LEU A 57 0.07 -12.30 -4.80
CA LEU A 57 0.32 -13.54 -5.53
C LEU A 57 1.77 -14.03 -5.38
N ALA A 58 2.75 -13.12 -5.45
CA ALA A 58 4.17 -13.47 -5.24
C ALA A 58 4.44 -14.02 -3.84
N ARG A 59 3.73 -13.52 -2.80
CA ARG A 59 3.82 -14.05 -1.43
C ARG A 59 3.17 -15.42 -1.26
N MET A 60 2.23 -15.76 -2.14
CA MET A 60 1.50 -17.03 -2.12
C MET A 60 2.21 -18.14 -2.92
N ASP A 61 3.21 -17.81 -3.74
CA ASP A 61 3.97 -18.80 -4.52
C ASP A 61 4.80 -19.73 -3.60
N PRO A 62 4.45 -21.03 -3.50
CA PRO A 62 5.18 -21.99 -2.66
C PRO A 62 6.61 -22.24 -3.12
N GLN A 63 6.95 -21.96 -4.38
CA GLN A 63 8.30 -22.23 -4.92
C GLN A 63 9.36 -21.29 -4.36
N GLN A 64 8.97 -20.11 -3.87
CA GLN A 64 9.89 -19.18 -3.19
C GLN A 64 10.11 -19.51 -1.71
N ARG A 65 9.43 -20.53 -1.16
CA ARG A 65 9.64 -21.01 0.22
C ARG A 65 10.71 -22.10 0.33
N LYS A 66 11.27 -22.60 -0.78
CA LYS A 66 12.37 -23.56 -0.71
C LYS A 66 13.65 -22.83 -0.29
N PRO A 67 14.30 -23.20 0.83
CA PRO A 67 15.61 -22.65 1.15
C PRO A 67 16.60 -23.04 0.05
N PRO A 68 17.56 -22.16 -0.29
CA PRO A 68 18.56 -22.45 -1.30
C PRO A 68 19.46 -23.56 -0.76
N HIS A 69 19.34 -24.75 -1.36
CA HIS A 69 20.21 -25.91 -1.18
C HIS A 69 20.27 -26.53 0.24
N SER A 70 19.68 -27.71 0.38
CA SER A 70 20.36 -28.78 1.11
C SER A 70 20.84 -29.80 0.07
N PRO A 71 22.14 -30.14 0.03
CA PRO A 71 22.70 -31.16 -0.85
C PRO A 71 22.16 -32.56 -0.54
#